data_AF-A0A934CQI8-F1
#
_entry.id   AF-A0A934CQI8-F1
#
_cell.length_a   1.000
_cell.length_b   1.000
_cell.length_c   1.000
_cell.angle_alpha   90.00
_cell.angle_beta   90.00
_cell.angle_gamma   90.00
#
_symmetry.space_group_name_H-M   'P 1'
#
loop_
_entity.id
_entity.type
_entity.pdbx_description
1 polymer ?
#
loop_
_entity_poly.entity_id
_entity_poly.type
_entity_poly.pdbx_seq_one_letter_code
_entity_poly.pdbx_strand_id
1 'polypeptide(L)' 'MTNVIIDSKYYREKFDDWLAGGKVDYKKRTYYWSARASCFGWEIEPMKEKDWYDLSEKELKKIIKLIEECIYKHKTNYTC' A
#
# COMPACT_ATOMS: atom_id res chain seq x y z
N MET A 1 -12.11 2.35 -13.36
CA MET A 1 -10.81 3.03 -13.18
C MET A 1 -10.36 2.78 -11.75
N THR A 2 -9.09 2.47 -11.54
CA THR A 2 -8.52 2.30 -10.18
C THR A 2 -7.62 3.48 -9.92
N ASN A 3 -7.83 4.20 -8.82
CA ASN A 3 -6.99 5.33 -8.43
C ASN A 3 -6.31 5.02 -7.09
N VAL A 4 -5.00 5.21 -7.01
CA VAL A 4 -4.22 4.99 -5.78
C VAL A 4 -3.72 6.34 -5.31
N ILE A 5 -4.02 6.67 -4.06
CA ILE A 5 -3.58 7.89 -3.40
C ILE A 5 -2.72 7.47 -2.21
N ILE A 6 -1.52 8.06 -2.11
CA ILE A 6 -0.61 7.90 -0.99
C ILE A 6 -0.78 9.15 -0.11
N ASP A 7 -1.40 9.01 1.05
CA ASP A 7 -1.70 10.13 1.96
C ASP A 7 -0.52 10.43 2.89
N SER A 8 0.30 9.44 3.21
CA SER A 8 1.46 9.63 4.09
C SER A 8 2.60 8.66 3.76
N LYS A 9 3.83 9.15 3.92
CA LYS A 9 5.07 8.39 3.87
C LYS A 9 6.00 8.94 4.95
N TYR A 10 6.40 8.11 5.91
CA TYR A 10 7.35 8.51 6.94
C TYR A 10 8.35 7.40 7.24
N TYR A 11 9.59 7.80 7.51
CA TYR A 11 10.68 6.91 7.92
C TYR A 11 10.75 6.89 9.45
N ARG A 12 10.87 5.69 10.03
CA ARG A 12 11.03 5.52 11.47
C ARG A 12 12.44 5.02 11.77
N GLU A 13 13.35 5.95 12.01
CA GLU A 13 14.79 5.70 12.28
C GLU A 13 15.06 4.60 13.32
N LYS A 14 14.17 4.42 14.30
CA LYS A 14 14.32 3.41 15.35
C LYS A 14 14.14 1.96 14.90
N PHE A 15 13.58 1.72 13.72
CA PHE A 15 13.25 0.38 13.22
C PHE A 15 13.73 0.14 11.79
N ASP A 16 14.41 1.11 11.16
CA ASP A 16 14.68 1.13 9.70
C ASP A 16 13.42 0.90 8.83
N ASP A 17 12.24 1.12 9.40
CA ASP A 17 10.97 0.85 8.76
C ASP A 17 10.45 2.12 8.08
N TRP A 18 10.25 2.04 6.77
CA TRP A 18 9.41 3.00 6.07
C TRP A 18 7.96 2.57 6.18
N LEU A 19 7.10 3.51 6.58
CA LEU A 19 5.66 3.33 6.60
C LEU A 19 5.04 4.22 5.53
N ALA A 20 4.24 3.60 4.67
CA ALA A 20 3.40 4.28 3.70
C ALA A 20 1.94 3.97 4.00
N GLY A 21 1.04 4.87 3.66
CA GLY A 21 -0.39 4.60 3.78
C GLY A 21 -1.19 5.53 2.91
N GLY A 22 -2.43 5.14 2.67
CA GLY A 22 -3.36 5.94 1.91
C GLY A 22 -4.62 5.18 1.56
N LYS A 23 -5.14 5.45 0.37
CA LYS A 23 -6.40 4.88 -0.10
C LYS A 23 -6.35 4.47 -1.56
N VAL A 24 -7.21 3.51 -1.91
CA VAL A 24 -7.47 3.09 -3.28
C VAL A 24 -8.96 3.24 -3.56
N ASP A 25 -9.28 3.98 -4.60
CA ASP A 25 -10.66 4.04 -5.12
C ASP A 25 -10.81 2.98 -6.22
N TYR A 26 -11.66 1.99 -5.97
CA TYR A 26 -11.94 0.88 -6.87
C TYR A 26 -13.43 0.53 -6.86
N LYS A 27 -14.03 0.36 -8.05
CA LYS A 27 -15.46 0.02 -8.20
C LYS A 27 -16.42 0.87 -7.33
N LYS A 28 -16.19 2.19 -7.25
CA LYS A 28 -16.96 3.14 -6.42
C LYS A 28 -16.88 2.91 -4.90
N ARG A 29 -15.88 2.15 -4.45
CA ARG A 29 -15.53 1.95 -3.04
C ARG A 29 -14.13 2.48 -2.79
N THR A 30 -13.89 2.93 -1.57
CA THR A 30 -12.59 3.43 -1.12
C THR A 30 -12.03 2.45 -0.10
N TYR A 31 -10.84 1.97 -0.35
CA TYR A 31 -10.13 0.98 0.46
C TYR A 31 -8.90 1.63 1.08
N TYR A 32 -8.78 1.57 2.40
CA TYR A 32 -7.62 2.13 3.11
C TYR A 32 -6.55 1.06 3.31
N TRP A 33 -5.29 1.46 3.16
CA TRP A 33 -4.14 0.57 3.26
C TRP A 33 -2.98 1.23 3.99
N SER A 34 -2.16 0.38 4.59
CA SER A 34 -0.83 0.71 5.09
C SER A 34 0.19 -0.24 4.47
N ALA A 35 1.44 0.20 4.36
CA ALA A 35 2.53 -0.64 3.93
C ALA A 35 3.75 -0.39 4.80
N ARG A 36 4.47 -1.46 5.12
CA ARG A 36 5.79 -1.41 5.75
C ARG A 36 6.84 -1.91 4.78
N ALA A 37 8.00 -1.26 4.76
CA ALA A 37 9.15 -1.81 4.06
C ALA A 37 9.78 -2.95 4.88
N SER A 38 10.20 -4.01 4.22
CA SER A 38 11.00 -5.09 4.79
C SER A 38 12.12 -5.47 3.82
N CYS A 39 13.04 -6.34 4.24
CA CYS A 39 14.13 -6.84 3.38
C CYS A 39 13.64 -7.57 2.11
N PHE A 40 12.34 -7.92 2.05
CA PHE A 40 11.72 -8.63 0.93
C PHE A 40 10.84 -7.74 0.05
N GLY A 41 10.71 -6.44 0.36
CA GLY A 41 9.88 -5.50 -0.41
C GLY A 41 8.93 -4.71 0.48
N TRP A 42 7.74 -4.40 -0.04
CA TRP A 42 6.68 -3.75 0.72
C TRP A 42 5.64 -4.76 1.14
N GLU A 43 5.36 -4.82 2.43
CA GLU A 43 4.24 -5.59 2.96
C GLU A 43 3.04 -4.65 3.07
N ILE A 44 2.05 -4.84 2.20
CA ILE A 44 0.83 -4.02 2.13
C ILE A 44 -0.31 -4.74 2.83
N GLU A 45 -0.99 -4.02 3.72
CA GLU A 45 -2.07 -4.54 4.53
C GLU A 45 -3.28 -3.59 4.51
N PRO A 46 -4.51 -4.14 4.55
CA PRO A 46 -5.69 -3.33 4.75
C PRO A 46 -5.69 -2.69 6.15
N MET A 47 -6.09 -1.42 6.27
CA MET A 47 -6.22 -0.80 7.60
C MET A 47 -7.29 -1.47 8.46
N LYS A 48 -8.31 -2.07 7.83
CA LYS A 48 -9.29 -2.94 8.45
C LYS A 48 -9.52 -4.12 7.52
N GLU A 49 -9.22 -5.33 7.97
CA GLU A 49 -9.34 -6.55 7.15
C GLU A 49 -10.71 -6.68 6.48
N LYS A 50 -11.78 -6.37 7.22
CA LYS A 50 -13.17 -6.43 6.76
C LYS A 50 -13.46 -5.55 5.56
N ASP A 51 -12.70 -4.46 5.39
CA ASP A 51 -12.93 -3.49 4.31
C ASP A 51 -12.55 -4.08 2.94
N TRP A 52 -11.82 -5.20 2.89
CA TRP A 52 -11.31 -5.80 1.67
C TRP A 52 -11.92 -7.19 1.37
N TYR A 53 -12.80 -7.70 2.24
CA TYR A 53 -13.42 -9.04 2.09
C TYR A 53 -14.38 -9.16 0.90
N ASP A 54 -14.85 -8.03 0.38
CA ASP A 54 -15.70 -7.95 -0.82
C ASP A 54 -14.90 -8.07 -2.12
N LEU A 55 -13.57 -7.99 -2.06
CA LEU A 55 -12.69 -8.16 -3.20
C LEU A 55 -12.43 -9.65 -3.44
N SER A 56 -12.55 -10.09 -4.69
CA SER A 56 -12.01 -11.40 -5.05
C SER A 56 -10.49 -11.43 -4.92
N GLU A 57 -9.89 -12.61 -4.71
CA GLU A 57 -8.43 -12.76 -4.62
C GLU A 57 -7.69 -12.15 -5.82
N LYS A 58 -8.27 -12.25 -7.02
CA LYS A 58 -7.73 -11.65 -8.25
C LYS A 58 -7.72 -10.12 -8.19
N GLU A 59 -8.76 -9.53 -7.64
CA GLU A 59 -8.87 -8.08 -7.48
C GLU A 59 -7.94 -7.57 -6.40
N LEU A 60 -7.88 -8.29 -5.28
CA LEU A 60 -6.94 -8.05 -4.19
C LEU A 60 -5.51 -8.01 -4.71
N LYS A 61 -5.07 -9.08 -5.41
CA LYS A 61 -3.73 -9.16 -6.02
C LYS A 61 -3.46 -8.01 -6.99
N LYS A 62 -4.46 -7.61 -7.78
CA LYS A 62 -4.34 -6.48 -8.71
C LYS A 62 -4.17 -5.15 -7.99
N ILE A 63 -4.93 -4.91 -6.92
CA ILE A 63 -4.86 -3.69 -6.11
C ILE A 63 -3.51 -3.61 -5.39
N ILE A 64 -3.08 -4.69 -4.74
CA ILE A 64 -1.78 -4.76 -4.06
C ILE A 64 -0.66 -4.43 -5.04
N LYS A 65 -0.61 -5.11 -6.19
CA LYS A 65 0.41 -4.84 -7.21
C LYS A 65 0.43 -3.37 -7.67
N LEU A 66 -0.75 -2.77 -7.82
CA LEU A 66 -0.85 -1.35 -8.20
C LEU A 66 -0.31 -0.43 -7.10
N ILE A 67 -0.62 -0.72 -5.83
CA ILE A 67 -0.08 0.02 -4.68
C ILE A 67 1.45 -0.11 -4.66
N GLU A 68 1.99 -1.34 -4.80
CA GLU A 68 3.45 -1.57 -4.85
C GLU A 68 4.10 -0.72 -5.95
N GLU A 69 3.58 -0.79 -7.18
CA GLU A 69 4.09 -0.01 -8.32
C GLU A 69 4.06 1.50 -8.04
N CYS A 70 2.98 2.00 -7.42
CA CYS A 70 2.89 3.40 -7.00
C CYS A 70 3.95 3.74 -5.95
N ILE A 71 4.11 2.92 -4.90
CA ILE A 71 5.13 3.15 -3.88
C ILE A 71 6.53 3.14 -4.50
N TYR A 72 6.83 2.19 -5.40
CA TYR A 72 8.11 2.10 -6.12
C TYR A 72 8.38 3.34 -6.98
N LYS A 73 7.38 3.86 -7.69
CA LYS A 73 7.51 5.09 -8.50
C LYS A 73 7.70 6.34 -7.65
N HIS A 74 7.12 6.39 -6.45
CA HIS A 74 7.28 7.48 -5.49
C HIS A 74 8.52 7.33 -4.58
N LYS A 75 9.46 6.44 -4.90
CA LYS A 75 10.72 6.27 -4.16
C LYS A 75 11.70 7.40 -4.47
N THR A 76 12.21 8.04 -3.42
CA THR A 76 13.27 9.09 -3.44
C THR A 76 14.59 8.58 -2.87
N ASN A 77 14.93 7.30 -3.09
CA ASN A 77 16.07 6.51 -2.57
C ASN A 77 15.77 5.65 -1.33
N TYR A 78 16.26 4.41 -1.36
CA TYR A 78 16.24 3.43 -0.28
C TYR A 78 17.62 2.79 -0.23
N THR A 79 18.25 2.85 0.94
CA THR A 79 19.37 1.99 1.30
C THR A 79 18.84 1.01 2.33
N CYS A 80 18.98 -0.28 1.99
CA CYS A 80 18.83 -1.40 2.91
C CYS A 80 20.05 -1.52 3.84
#